data_AF-A0A096BUZ7-F1
#
_entry.id   AF-A0A096BUZ7-F1
#
_cell.length_a   1.000
_cell.length_b   1.000
_cell.length_c   1.000
_cell.angle_alpha   90.00
_cell.angle_beta   90.00
_cell.angle_gamma   90.00
#
_symmetry.space_group_name_H-M   'P 1'
#
loop_
_entity.id
_entity.type
_entity.pdbx_description
1 polymer ?
#
loop_
_entity_poly.entity_id
_entity_poly.type
_entity_poly.pdbx_seq_one_letter_code
_entity_poly.pdbx_strand_id
1 'polypeptide(L)'
;MKKVLLLIIICLISKFVYAQFPPAPQILDKKLCVDTAYIELLYSFKFKNLAGQKDFTEDIRKIQIGNHIVKDFSQIVFHYDSLATERTKKGLQTQNIPTQTYPCELYSDVENHLRKEKYRLMLNAGVLCYDSQWITPEWQFIPDDTIRLSNYLCNKAQINYAGRNYTAWYALDYPISYGPFKFWGLPGLIIKIEEESGLFIWELYKMNKVHSPIYKYKYDKEQNCTERSAKRTIDKMMSSPMSFLQSVGTKMMVRRSDGSFGAPSQNNQQEVYQPIELK
;
A
#
# COMPACT_ATOMS: atom_id res chain seq x y z
N MET A 1 6.63 33.35 5.27
CA MET A 1 6.66 31.88 5.41
C MET A 1 8.07 31.39 5.07
N LYS A 2 8.89 31.04 6.07
CA LYS A 2 10.24 30.52 5.84
C LYS A 2 10.11 29.12 5.23
N LYS A 3 10.62 28.93 4.01
CA LYS A 3 10.81 27.59 3.42
C LYS A 3 11.79 26.85 4.31
N VAL A 4 11.31 25.97 5.17
CA VAL A 4 12.16 25.04 5.92
C VAL A 4 12.74 24.07 4.90
N LEU A 5 14.02 24.25 4.57
CA LEU A 5 14.77 23.31 3.75
C LEU A 5 14.95 22.05 4.60
N LEU A 6 14.13 21.01 4.35
CA LEU A 6 14.26 19.73 5.03
C LEU A 6 15.57 19.08 4.57
N LEU A 7 16.63 19.24 5.37
CA LEU A 7 17.94 18.67 5.12
C LEU A 7 17.94 17.26 5.74
N ILE A 8 17.56 16.25 4.95
CA ILE A 8 17.58 14.86 5.40
C ILE A 8 19.03 14.37 5.36
N ILE A 9 19.66 14.26 6.53
CA ILE A 9 20.97 13.65 6.69
C ILE A 9 20.75 12.13 6.78
N ILE A 10 20.98 11.41 5.68
CA ILE A 10 20.89 9.95 5.66
C ILE A 10 22.29 9.38 5.89
N CYS A 11 22.53 8.86 7.10
CA CYS A 11 23.74 8.12 7.44
C CYS A 11 23.70 6.73 6.80
N LEU A 12 24.07 6.61 5.53
CA LEU A 12 24.28 5.31 4.87
C LEU A 12 25.62 4.73 5.30
N ILE A 13 25.62 3.89 6.34
CA ILE A 13 26.77 3.04 6.68
C ILE A 13 26.56 1.69 5.97
N SER A 14 27.51 1.34 5.09
CA SER A 14 27.77 0.02 4.49
C SER A 14 26.64 -0.70 3.72
N LYS A 15 26.85 -0.84 2.40
CA LYS A 15 26.53 -1.94 1.46
C LYS A 15 25.24 -2.81 1.55
N PHE A 16 24.32 -2.64 2.50
CA PHE A 16 23.16 -3.54 2.66
C PHE A 16 21.83 -2.87 3.04
N VAL A 17 21.71 -1.54 2.96
CA VAL A 17 20.43 -0.86 3.26
C VAL A 17 20.06 0.11 2.15
N TYR A 18 19.62 -0.44 1.02
CA TYR A 18 18.69 0.26 0.12
C TYR A 18 17.26 -0.10 0.50
N ALA A 19 16.95 -0.10 1.81
CA ALA A 19 15.56 -0.18 2.24
C ALA A 19 14.81 1.00 1.62
N GLN A 20 13.81 0.70 0.79
CA GLN A 20 12.94 1.72 0.21
C GLN A 20 12.36 2.56 1.35
N PHE A 21 12.46 3.88 1.23
CA PHE A 21 12.00 4.78 2.28
C PHE A 21 10.47 4.85 2.29
N PRO A 22 9.80 4.66 3.45
CA PRO A 22 8.36 4.80 3.54
C PRO A 22 7.94 6.25 3.26
N PRO A 23 6.66 6.49 2.91
CA PRO A 23 6.14 7.85 2.81
C PRO A 23 6.26 8.55 4.17
N ALA A 24 6.58 9.84 4.15
CA ALA A 24 6.55 10.66 5.34
C ALA A 24 5.10 10.88 5.79
N PRO A 25 4.78 10.81 7.10
CA PRO A 25 3.43 11.05 7.59
C PRO A 25 2.88 12.42 7.24
N GLN A 26 1.57 12.49 7.02
CA GLN A 26 0.84 13.70 6.66
C GLN A 26 -0.34 13.91 7.61
N ILE A 27 -0.72 15.17 7.82
CA ILE A 27 -1.85 15.51 8.69
C ILE A 27 -3.19 15.21 8.01
N LEU A 28 -4.20 14.86 8.80
CA LEU A 28 -5.50 14.35 8.34
C LEU A 28 -6.65 15.35 8.44
N ASP A 29 -6.34 16.65 8.51
CA ASP A 29 -7.35 17.70 8.75
C ASP A 29 -8.27 17.95 7.54
N LYS A 30 -7.76 17.75 6.31
CA LYS A 30 -8.55 17.90 5.09
C LYS A 30 -9.19 16.55 4.73
N LYS A 31 -10.47 16.39 5.07
CA LYS A 31 -11.20 15.13 4.84
C LYS A 31 -12.66 15.36 4.45
N LEU A 32 -13.19 14.42 3.68
CA LEU A 32 -14.61 14.33 3.31
C LEU A 32 -15.14 12.97 3.77
N CYS A 33 -16.27 12.95 4.49
CA CYS A 33 -16.99 11.71 4.75
C CYS A 33 -17.68 11.29 3.46
N VAL A 34 -17.37 10.09 2.96
CA VAL A 34 -17.91 9.58 1.68
C VAL A 34 -18.89 8.43 1.88
N ASP A 35 -18.86 7.76 3.03
CA ASP A 35 -19.78 6.67 3.39
C ASP A 35 -19.66 6.34 4.89
N THR A 36 -20.41 5.35 5.37
CA THR A 36 -20.29 4.79 6.72
C THR A 36 -20.01 3.29 6.64
N ALA A 37 -18.90 2.86 7.22
CA ALA A 37 -18.51 1.47 7.30
C ALA A 37 -19.43 0.72 8.28
N TYR A 38 -19.89 -0.46 7.88
CA TYR A 38 -20.56 -1.42 8.74
C TYR A 38 -19.66 -2.62 9.11
N ILE A 39 -18.60 -2.86 8.33
CA ILE A 39 -17.57 -3.86 8.59
C ILE A 39 -16.16 -3.27 8.39
N GLU A 40 -15.24 -3.66 9.28
CA GLU A 40 -13.80 -3.50 9.10
C GLU A 40 -13.10 -4.86 9.07
N LEU A 41 -12.30 -5.09 8.03
CA LEU A 41 -11.42 -6.25 7.89
C LEU A 41 -9.96 -5.81 8.03
N LEU A 42 -9.17 -6.57 8.75
CA LEU A 42 -7.72 -6.39 8.84
C LEU A 42 -7.01 -7.62 8.27
N TYR A 43 -6.19 -7.37 7.25
CA TYR A 43 -5.33 -8.37 6.64
C TYR A 43 -3.87 -8.06 6.97
N SER A 44 -3.14 -9.09 7.39
CA SER A 44 -1.69 -9.07 7.31
C SER A 44 -1.32 -9.16 5.84
N PHE A 45 -0.53 -8.23 5.34
CA PHE A 45 -0.04 -8.25 3.96
C PHE A 45 1.48 -8.40 3.95
N LYS A 46 1.94 -9.58 3.54
CA LYS A 46 3.35 -9.91 3.38
C LYS A 46 3.71 -9.78 1.91
N PHE A 47 4.79 -9.05 1.62
CA PHE A 47 5.23 -8.88 0.25
C PHE A 47 6.75 -8.87 0.06
N LYS A 48 7.17 -9.37 -1.10
CA LYS A 48 8.52 -9.26 -1.65
C LYS A 48 8.41 -8.63 -3.01
N ASN A 49 8.76 -7.36 -3.10
CA ASN A 49 8.58 -6.57 -4.31
C ASN A 49 9.91 -6.21 -4.97
N LEU A 50 11.00 -6.80 -4.51
CA LEU A 50 12.33 -6.69 -5.10
C LEU A 50 12.88 -8.09 -5.38
N ALA A 51 13.46 -8.29 -6.56
CA ALA A 51 14.05 -9.57 -6.91
C ALA A 51 15.21 -9.90 -5.96
N GLY A 52 15.22 -11.14 -5.44
CA GLY A 52 16.23 -11.60 -4.48
C GLY A 52 15.98 -11.16 -3.03
N GLN A 53 14.88 -10.46 -2.74
CA GLN A 53 14.48 -10.14 -1.37
C GLN A 53 14.22 -11.43 -0.57
N LYS A 54 14.98 -11.63 0.51
CA LYS A 54 14.88 -12.83 1.36
C LYS A 54 13.72 -12.73 2.34
N ASP A 55 13.66 -11.63 3.07
CA ASP A 55 12.68 -11.41 4.14
C ASP A 55 11.44 -10.68 3.61
N PHE A 56 10.27 -11.00 4.15
CA PHE A 56 9.05 -10.29 3.81
C PHE A 56 9.07 -8.88 4.40
N THR A 57 8.55 -7.93 3.62
CA THR A 57 7.98 -6.71 4.19
C THR A 57 6.56 -7.02 4.63
N GLU A 58 6.16 -6.50 5.79
CA GLU A 58 4.81 -6.69 6.32
C GLU A 58 4.10 -5.35 6.49
N ASP A 59 2.86 -5.27 6.01
CA ASP A 59 1.92 -4.18 6.22
C ASP A 59 0.62 -4.74 6.81
N ILE A 60 -0.22 -3.85 7.35
CA ILE A 60 -1.58 -4.18 7.77
C ILE A 60 -2.54 -3.44 6.86
N ARG A 61 -3.30 -4.18 6.06
CA ARG A 61 -4.35 -3.62 5.19
C ARG A 61 -5.65 -3.58 5.96
N LYS A 62 -6.18 -2.38 6.16
CA LYS A 62 -7.53 -2.17 6.67
C LYS A 62 -8.47 -1.97 5.49
N ILE A 63 -9.54 -2.76 5.48
CA ILE A 63 -10.65 -2.64 4.54
C ILE A 63 -11.87 -2.18 5.31
N GLN A 64 -12.42 -1.03 4.93
CA GLN A 64 -13.70 -0.54 5.41
C GLN A 64 -14.75 -0.82 4.34
N ILE A 65 -15.80 -1.56 4.70
CA ILE A 65 -16.93 -1.87 3.82
C ILE A 65 -18.11 -1.03 4.30
N GLY A 66 -18.50 -0.05 3.49
CA GLY A 66 -19.68 0.78 3.67
C GLY A 66 -20.81 0.38 2.71
N ASN A 67 -21.89 1.17 2.71
CA ASN A 67 -23.08 0.89 1.92
C ASN A 67 -22.81 0.98 0.41
N HIS A 68 -21.91 1.87 -0.01
CA HIS A 68 -21.59 2.14 -1.43
C HIS A 68 -20.08 2.07 -1.70
N ILE A 69 -19.26 2.39 -0.69
CA ILE A 69 -17.81 2.50 -0.80
C ILE A 69 -17.11 1.38 -0.04
N VAL A 70 -16.18 0.72 -0.73
CA VAL A 70 -15.16 -0.13 -0.11
C VAL A 70 -13.82 0.59 -0.16
N LYS A 71 -13.22 0.82 1.02
CA LYS A 71 -11.92 1.49 1.14
C LYS A 71 -10.86 0.54 1.67
N ASP A 72 -9.78 0.35 0.93
CA ASP A 72 -8.59 -0.41 1.34
C ASP A 72 -7.40 0.54 1.54
N PHE A 73 -6.71 0.48 2.68
CA PHE A 73 -5.55 1.32 2.97
C PHE A 73 -4.60 0.69 3.99
N SER A 74 -3.35 1.20 4.06
CA SER A 74 -2.39 0.78 5.09
C SER A 74 -2.79 1.38 6.44
N GLN A 75 -3.07 0.51 7.41
CA GLN A 75 -3.34 0.92 8.78
C GLN A 75 -2.11 1.51 9.45
N ILE A 76 -0.91 1.06 9.08
CA ILE A 76 0.36 1.60 9.60
C ILE A 76 0.51 3.06 9.15
N VAL A 77 0.38 3.33 7.84
CA VAL A 77 0.45 4.70 7.31
C VAL A 77 -0.58 5.61 8.00
N PHE A 78 -1.83 5.15 8.08
CA PHE A 78 -2.90 5.91 8.73
C PHE A 78 -2.63 6.18 10.23
N HIS A 79 -2.07 5.23 10.95
CA HIS A 79 -1.71 5.40 12.36
C HIS A 79 -0.70 6.53 12.54
N TYR A 80 0.36 6.55 11.72
CA TYR A 80 1.38 7.60 11.78
C TYR A 80 0.87 8.96 11.30
N ASP A 81 -0.04 9.00 10.33
CA ASP A 81 -0.71 10.25 9.93
C ASP A 81 -1.59 10.81 11.06
N SER A 82 -2.31 9.94 11.77
CA SER A 82 -3.11 10.32 12.94
C SER A 82 -2.22 10.88 14.07
N LEU A 83 -1.12 10.19 14.37
CA LEU A 83 -0.12 10.70 15.33
C LEU A 83 0.50 12.02 14.87
N ALA A 84 0.83 12.16 13.59
CA ALA A 84 1.37 13.40 13.03
C ALA A 84 0.37 14.56 13.19
N THR A 85 -0.92 14.31 12.97
CA THR A 85 -2.00 15.28 13.16
C THR A 85 -2.04 15.78 14.61
N GLU A 86 -2.11 14.86 15.58
CA GLU A 86 -2.18 15.23 17.00
C GLU A 86 -0.90 15.90 17.52
N ARG A 87 0.28 15.46 17.06
CA ARG A 87 1.56 16.07 17.43
C ARG A 87 1.70 17.48 16.86
N THR A 88 1.30 17.68 15.61
CA THR A 88 1.33 19.00 14.95
C THR A 88 0.43 19.99 15.67
N LYS A 89 -0.78 19.58 16.10
CA LYS A 89 -1.67 20.42 16.93
C LYS A 89 -1.03 20.87 18.24
N LYS A 90 -0.12 20.06 18.80
CA LYS A 90 0.65 20.36 20.02
C LYS A 90 1.99 21.07 19.75
N GLY A 91 2.29 21.42 18.50
CA GLY A 91 3.58 22.02 18.11
C GLY A 91 4.77 21.06 18.22
N LEU A 92 4.53 19.75 18.28
CA LEU A 92 5.57 18.72 18.38
C LEU A 92 5.98 18.21 17.00
N GLN A 93 7.25 17.82 16.85
CA GLN A 93 7.75 17.19 15.62
C GLN A 93 7.07 15.85 15.36
N THR A 94 6.79 15.56 14.09
CA THR A 94 6.22 14.28 13.63
C THR A 94 7.24 13.15 13.73
N GLN A 95 6.76 11.92 13.86
CA GLN A 95 7.59 10.72 13.82
C GLN A 95 7.60 10.13 12.41
N ASN A 96 8.68 9.48 12.01
CA ASN A 96 8.72 8.74 10.75
C ASN A 96 8.07 7.36 10.91
N ILE A 97 7.56 6.81 9.82
CA ILE A 97 7.14 5.41 9.77
C ILE A 97 8.41 4.55 9.83
N PRO A 98 8.54 3.61 10.79
CA PRO A 98 9.77 2.85 11.00
C PRO A 98 9.93 1.68 10.02
N THR A 99 8.86 1.28 9.34
CA THR A 99 8.82 0.12 8.45
C THR A 99 8.34 0.51 7.06
N GLN A 100 8.76 -0.26 6.05
CA GLN A 100 8.19 -0.14 4.72
C GLN A 100 6.74 -0.66 4.74
N THR A 101 5.88 -0.01 3.98
CA THR A 101 4.45 -0.35 3.87
C THR A 101 4.08 -0.44 2.39
N TYR A 102 2.84 -0.83 2.07
CA TYR A 102 2.30 -0.66 0.73
C TYR A 102 1.42 0.60 0.70
N PRO A 103 1.95 1.78 0.35
CA PRO A 103 1.29 3.05 0.65
C PRO A 103 0.22 3.45 -0.39
N CYS A 104 -0.58 2.47 -0.81
CA CYS A 104 -1.73 2.64 -1.68
C CYS A 104 -3.01 2.77 -0.83
N GLU A 105 -3.94 3.62 -1.27
CA GLU A 105 -5.32 3.66 -0.83
C GLU A 105 -6.23 3.44 -2.03
N LEU A 106 -7.19 2.54 -1.90
CA LEU A 106 -8.18 2.24 -2.93
C LEU A 106 -9.56 2.66 -2.41
N TYR A 107 -10.31 3.38 -3.23
CA TYR A 107 -11.71 3.72 -3.02
C TYR A 107 -12.51 3.11 -4.17
N SER A 108 -13.26 2.06 -3.87
CA SER A 108 -14.12 1.36 -4.81
C SER A 108 -15.57 1.77 -4.58
N ASP A 109 -16.16 2.45 -5.55
CA ASP A 109 -17.60 2.69 -5.64
C ASP A 109 -18.22 1.50 -6.35
N VAL A 110 -18.91 0.68 -5.57
CA VAL A 110 -19.41 -0.63 -6.00
C VAL A 110 -20.52 -0.46 -7.02
N GLU A 111 -21.43 0.48 -6.80
CA GLU A 111 -22.62 0.69 -7.63
C GLU A 111 -22.26 1.23 -9.00
N ASN A 112 -21.33 2.20 -9.04
CA ASN A 112 -20.95 2.85 -10.30
C ASN A 112 -19.78 2.15 -11.00
N HIS A 113 -19.22 1.09 -10.40
CA HIS A 113 -18.04 0.39 -10.90
C HIS A 113 -16.85 1.34 -11.14
N LEU A 114 -16.63 2.26 -10.20
CA LEU A 114 -15.54 3.23 -10.25
C LEU A 114 -14.51 2.91 -9.18
N ARG A 115 -13.23 3.00 -9.54
CA ARG A 115 -12.13 2.84 -8.58
C ARG A 115 -11.17 4.00 -8.67
N LYS A 116 -10.87 4.59 -7.52
CA LYS A 116 -9.89 5.66 -7.37
C LYS A 116 -8.77 5.21 -6.46
N GLU A 117 -7.55 5.48 -6.87
CA GLU A 117 -6.36 5.11 -6.11
C GLU A 117 -5.55 6.35 -5.73
N LYS A 118 -4.95 6.26 -4.55
CA LYS A 118 -3.90 7.17 -4.10
C LYS A 118 -2.67 6.39 -3.75
N TYR A 119 -1.54 6.70 -4.37
CA TYR A 119 -0.27 6.07 -4.05
C TYR A 119 0.70 7.12 -3.48
N ARG A 120 1.11 6.97 -2.22
CA ARG A 120 2.07 7.91 -1.61
C ARG A 120 3.49 7.50 -1.97
N LEU A 121 4.20 8.44 -2.58
CA LEU A 121 5.59 8.26 -2.97
C LEU A 121 6.48 8.34 -1.73
N MET A 122 7.67 7.76 -1.83
CA MET A 122 8.66 7.72 -0.75
C MET A 122 8.94 9.11 -0.17
N LEU A 123 9.18 9.18 1.14
CA LEU A 123 9.43 10.42 1.87
C LEU A 123 8.33 11.47 1.57
N ASN A 124 8.72 12.68 1.20
CA ASN A 124 7.83 13.82 0.90
C ASN A 124 7.68 14.08 -0.61
N ALA A 125 7.90 13.05 -1.45
CA ALA A 125 7.92 13.18 -2.91
C ALA A 125 6.54 13.50 -3.52
N GLY A 126 5.45 13.15 -2.83
CA GLY A 126 4.08 13.52 -3.22
C GLY A 126 3.13 12.33 -3.19
N VAL A 127 1.92 12.55 -3.70
CA VAL A 127 0.87 11.52 -3.76
C VAL A 127 0.30 11.48 -5.16
N LEU A 128 0.35 10.33 -5.81
CA LEU A 128 -0.27 10.09 -7.10
C LEU A 128 -1.75 9.79 -6.90
N CYS A 129 -2.63 10.42 -7.67
CA CYS A 129 -4.06 10.18 -7.66
C CYS A 129 -4.52 9.82 -9.07
N TYR A 130 -5.15 8.68 -9.24
CA TYR A 130 -5.61 8.20 -10.55
C TYR A 130 -6.86 7.35 -10.42
N ASP A 131 -7.66 7.32 -11.47
CA ASP A 131 -8.73 6.34 -11.60
C ASP A 131 -8.10 5.04 -12.14
N SER A 132 -8.41 3.90 -11.52
CA SER A 132 -7.94 2.59 -11.95
C SER A 132 -9.07 1.76 -12.52
N GLN A 133 -8.73 0.80 -13.37
CA GLN A 133 -9.71 -0.02 -14.05
C GLN A 133 -10.56 -0.83 -13.06
N TRP A 134 -11.86 -0.85 -13.30
CA TRP A 134 -12.78 -1.78 -12.67
C TRP A 134 -12.82 -3.07 -13.49
N ILE A 135 -12.05 -4.06 -13.03
CA ILE A 135 -12.00 -5.38 -13.65
C ILE A 135 -12.87 -6.31 -12.80
N THR A 136 -13.83 -6.96 -13.43
CA THR A 136 -14.61 -8.04 -12.83
C THR A 136 -13.74 -9.29 -12.74
N PRO A 137 -13.46 -9.80 -11.53
CA PRO A 137 -12.62 -10.98 -11.34
C PRO A 137 -13.32 -12.24 -11.86
N GLU A 138 -12.66 -12.95 -12.77
CA GLU A 138 -13.13 -14.24 -13.28
C GLU A 138 -12.50 -15.38 -12.45
N TRP A 139 -13.19 -15.76 -11.38
CA TRP A 139 -12.74 -16.83 -10.48
C TRP A 139 -12.99 -18.21 -11.07
N GLN A 140 -11.95 -19.05 -11.08
CA GLN A 140 -12.07 -20.48 -11.27
C GLN A 140 -12.28 -21.16 -9.91
N PHE A 141 -13.48 -21.68 -9.68
CA PHE A 141 -13.80 -22.42 -8.46
C PHE A 141 -13.17 -23.82 -8.50
N ILE A 142 -12.55 -24.23 -7.41
CA ILE A 142 -11.96 -25.57 -7.26
C ILE A 142 -12.83 -26.36 -6.28
N PRO A 143 -13.82 -27.13 -6.78
CA PRO A 143 -14.73 -27.88 -5.92
C PRO A 143 -13.98 -28.95 -5.12
N ASP A 144 -14.55 -29.33 -3.97
CA ASP A 144 -14.07 -30.38 -3.05
C ASP A 144 -12.67 -30.15 -2.42
N ASP A 145 -11.95 -29.09 -2.80
CA ASP A 145 -10.72 -28.65 -2.14
C ASP A 145 -11.04 -27.66 -1.01
N THR A 146 -11.43 -28.23 0.15
CA THR A 146 -11.68 -27.47 1.38
C THR A 146 -10.51 -27.58 2.35
N ILE A 147 -10.19 -26.46 3.00
CA ILE A 147 -9.16 -26.40 4.04
C ILE A 147 -9.70 -25.63 5.25
N ARG A 148 -9.21 -25.98 6.44
CA ARG A 148 -9.47 -25.20 7.64
C ARG A 148 -8.31 -24.24 7.89
N LEU A 149 -8.59 -22.94 7.79
CA LEU A 149 -7.63 -21.88 8.12
C LEU A 149 -8.09 -21.17 9.39
N SER A 150 -7.27 -21.26 10.45
CA SER A 150 -7.68 -20.86 11.79
C SER A 150 -9.01 -21.52 12.20
N ASN A 151 -10.09 -20.75 12.32
CA ASN A 151 -11.42 -21.23 12.69
C ASN A 151 -12.41 -21.27 11.51
N TYR A 152 -11.96 -21.00 10.28
CA TYR A 152 -12.81 -20.91 9.10
C TYR A 152 -12.72 -22.17 8.27
N LEU A 153 -13.87 -22.71 7.85
CA LEU A 153 -13.92 -23.70 6.78
C LEU A 153 -13.89 -22.94 5.44
N CYS A 154 -12.83 -23.14 4.67
CA CYS A 154 -12.59 -22.41 3.45
C CYS A 154 -12.73 -23.30 2.22
N ASN A 155 -13.33 -22.74 1.18
CA ASN A 155 -13.30 -23.24 -0.18
C ASN A 155 -12.15 -22.57 -0.94
N LYS A 156 -11.74 -23.16 -2.05
CA LYS A 156 -10.64 -22.66 -2.87
C LYS A 156 -11.12 -22.13 -4.22
N ALA A 157 -10.53 -21.02 -4.65
CA ALA A 157 -10.67 -20.48 -5.99
C ALA A 157 -9.34 -19.96 -6.50
N GLN A 158 -9.19 -19.90 -7.81
CA GLN A 158 -7.99 -19.39 -8.49
C GLN A 158 -8.38 -18.30 -9.49
N ILE A 159 -7.44 -17.41 -9.78
CA ILE A 159 -7.63 -16.35 -10.78
C ILE A 159 -6.30 -15.97 -11.41
N ASN A 160 -6.32 -15.66 -12.71
CA ASN A 160 -5.24 -14.90 -13.34
C ASN A 160 -5.61 -13.40 -13.30
N TYR A 161 -4.85 -12.61 -12.55
CA TYR A 161 -5.10 -11.19 -12.39
C TYR A 161 -3.83 -10.40 -12.69
N ALA A 162 -3.94 -9.41 -13.59
CA ALA A 162 -2.85 -8.52 -13.99
C ALA A 162 -1.53 -9.24 -14.36
N GLY A 163 -1.63 -10.42 -14.98
CA GLY A 163 -0.48 -11.22 -15.41
C GLY A 163 0.13 -12.12 -14.34
N ARG A 164 -0.51 -12.25 -13.16
CA ARG A 164 -0.10 -13.18 -12.10
C ARG A 164 -1.23 -14.15 -11.74
N ASN A 165 -0.87 -15.33 -11.27
CA ASN A 165 -1.82 -16.31 -10.77
C ASN A 165 -1.95 -16.17 -9.25
N TYR A 166 -3.18 -16.19 -8.77
CA TYR A 166 -3.50 -16.12 -7.35
C TYR A 166 -4.39 -17.30 -6.95
N THR A 167 -4.15 -17.82 -5.74
CA THR A 167 -5.05 -18.77 -5.08
C THR A 167 -5.68 -18.09 -3.88
N ALA A 168 -7.01 -18.12 -3.80
CA ALA A 168 -7.79 -17.59 -2.69
C ALA A 168 -8.51 -18.71 -1.94
N TRP A 169 -8.51 -18.60 -0.62
CA TRP A 169 -9.31 -19.42 0.29
C TRP A 169 -10.37 -18.55 0.95
N TYR A 170 -11.64 -18.92 0.78
CA TYR A 170 -12.78 -18.10 1.20
C TYR A 170 -13.83 -18.88 1.98
N ALA A 171 -14.45 -18.24 2.96
CA ALA A 171 -15.42 -18.85 3.87
C ALA A 171 -16.85 -18.45 3.50
N LEU A 172 -17.70 -19.43 3.16
CA LEU A 172 -19.10 -19.21 2.76
C LEU A 172 -19.99 -18.75 3.91
N ASP A 173 -19.66 -19.11 5.15
CA ASP A 173 -20.40 -18.70 6.36
C ASP A 173 -20.42 -17.17 6.56
N TYR A 174 -19.52 -16.46 5.88
CA TYR A 174 -19.43 -15.01 5.90
C TYR A 174 -19.63 -14.50 4.46
N PRO A 175 -20.88 -14.19 4.04
CA PRO A 175 -21.21 -13.81 2.67
C PRO A 175 -20.78 -12.37 2.35
N ILE A 176 -19.48 -12.12 2.43
CA ILE A 176 -18.82 -10.85 2.16
C ILE A 176 -17.97 -11.04 0.91
N SER A 177 -18.37 -10.41 -0.19
CA SER A 177 -17.72 -10.58 -1.50
C SER A 177 -16.52 -9.67 -1.72
N TYR A 178 -16.09 -8.93 -0.71
CA TYR A 178 -14.96 -7.99 -0.79
C TYR A 178 -13.77 -8.51 0.00
N GLY A 179 -12.59 -8.47 -0.62
CA GLY A 179 -11.31 -8.79 -0.01
C GLY A 179 -10.28 -7.69 -0.23
N PRO A 180 -9.01 -7.96 0.11
CA PRO A 180 -7.94 -6.99 0.04
C PRO A 180 -7.58 -6.64 -1.41
N PHE A 181 -6.96 -5.48 -1.57
CA PHE A 181 -6.52 -4.93 -2.84
C PHE A 181 -7.68 -4.80 -3.84
N LYS A 182 -7.62 -5.50 -4.96
CA LYS A 182 -8.61 -5.49 -6.04
C LYS A 182 -9.35 -6.83 -6.14
N PHE A 183 -9.25 -7.70 -5.14
CA PHE A 183 -9.87 -9.01 -5.12
C PHE A 183 -11.28 -8.95 -4.52
N TRP A 184 -12.29 -9.24 -5.34
CA TRP A 184 -13.70 -9.25 -4.97
C TRP A 184 -14.48 -10.27 -5.82
N GLY A 185 -15.75 -10.49 -5.50
CA GLY A 185 -16.67 -11.30 -6.33
C GLY A 185 -16.75 -12.78 -5.95
N LEU A 186 -15.99 -13.25 -4.95
CA LEU A 186 -16.24 -14.58 -4.36
C LEU A 186 -17.52 -14.55 -3.51
N PRO A 187 -18.26 -15.68 -3.40
CA PRO A 187 -19.51 -15.74 -2.65
C PRO A 187 -19.33 -15.71 -1.11
N GLY A 188 -18.09 -15.67 -0.63
CA GLY A 188 -17.76 -15.62 0.79
C GLY A 188 -16.46 -14.86 1.05
N LEU A 189 -16.20 -14.59 2.34
CA LEU A 189 -15.10 -13.78 2.80
C LEU A 189 -13.76 -14.44 2.48
N ILE A 190 -12.88 -13.73 1.77
CA ILE A 190 -11.50 -14.17 1.53
C ILE A 190 -10.77 -14.22 2.87
N ILE A 191 -10.41 -15.40 3.34
CA ILE A 191 -9.61 -15.60 4.55
C ILE A 191 -8.14 -15.46 4.24
N LYS A 192 -7.69 -16.00 3.11
CA LYS A 192 -6.31 -15.88 2.64
C LYS A 192 -6.29 -15.79 1.12
N ILE A 193 -5.39 -15.00 0.58
CA ILE A 193 -5.06 -15.02 -0.85
C ILE A 193 -3.57 -14.88 -1.03
N GLU A 194 -2.99 -15.71 -1.89
CA GLU A 194 -1.56 -15.68 -2.19
C GLU A 194 -1.28 -15.76 -3.69
N GLU A 195 -0.25 -15.05 -4.09
CA GLU A 195 0.33 -15.15 -5.43
C GLU A 195 1.14 -16.45 -5.54
N GLU A 196 1.10 -17.09 -6.71
CA GLU A 196 1.65 -18.43 -6.95
C GLU A 196 3.11 -18.62 -6.52
N SER A 197 3.96 -17.59 -6.68
CA SER A 197 5.37 -17.65 -6.29
C SER A 197 5.62 -17.21 -4.83
N GLY A 198 4.56 -16.93 -4.08
CA GLY A 198 4.60 -16.51 -2.68
C GLY A 198 5.11 -15.07 -2.48
N LEU A 199 5.14 -14.25 -3.54
CA LEU A 199 5.61 -12.87 -3.45
C LEU A 199 4.64 -11.95 -2.73
N PHE A 200 3.34 -12.26 -2.77
CA PHE A 200 2.28 -11.45 -2.17
C PHE A 200 1.29 -12.36 -1.46
N ILE A 201 1.10 -12.13 -0.16
CA ILE A 201 0.24 -12.97 0.68
C ILE A 201 -0.59 -12.04 1.57
N TRP A 202 -1.90 -12.15 1.46
CA TRP A 202 -2.84 -11.53 2.39
C TRP A 202 -3.51 -12.59 3.23
N GLU A 203 -3.56 -12.37 4.54
CA GLU A 203 -4.25 -13.26 5.47
C GLU A 203 -5.07 -12.44 6.46
N LEU A 204 -6.38 -12.73 6.53
CA LEU A 204 -7.32 -12.10 7.44
C LEU A 204 -6.95 -12.50 8.86
N TYR A 205 -6.77 -11.52 9.73
CA TYR A 205 -6.53 -11.79 11.15
C TYR A 205 -7.54 -11.10 12.08
N LYS A 206 -8.34 -10.15 11.58
CA LYS A 206 -9.41 -9.54 12.38
C LYS A 206 -10.58 -9.06 11.51
N MET A 207 -11.79 -9.26 12.02
CA MET A 207 -13.03 -8.70 11.47
C MET A 207 -13.79 -8.02 12.61
N ASN A 208 -14.31 -6.81 12.36
CA ASN A 208 -15.13 -6.07 13.31
C ASN A 208 -16.40 -5.58 12.63
N LYS A 209 -17.55 -5.73 13.29
CA LYS A 209 -18.73 -4.93 12.97
C LYS A 209 -18.53 -3.54 13.56
N VAL A 210 -18.77 -2.51 12.76
CA VAL A 210 -18.52 -1.13 13.16
C VAL A 210 -19.67 -0.23 12.71
N HIS A 211 -19.65 1.01 13.20
CA HIS A 211 -20.43 2.11 12.64
C HIS A 211 -19.50 3.33 12.63
N SER A 212 -18.65 3.41 11.62
CA SER A 212 -17.58 4.42 11.54
C SER A 212 -17.57 5.12 10.18
N PRO A 213 -17.31 6.44 10.13
CA PRO A 213 -17.24 7.16 8.87
C PRO A 213 -16.06 6.68 8.00
N ILE A 214 -16.33 6.49 6.71
CA ILE A 214 -15.30 6.30 5.69
C ILE A 214 -14.90 7.68 5.19
N TYR A 215 -13.66 8.07 5.48
CA TYR A 215 -13.11 9.36 5.05
C TYR A 215 -12.24 9.21 3.81
N LYS A 216 -12.42 10.14 2.88
CA LYS A 216 -11.46 10.46 1.82
C LYS A 216 -10.63 11.66 2.26
N TYR A 217 -9.34 11.44 2.52
CA TYR A 217 -8.40 12.49 2.91
C TYR A 217 -7.83 13.20 1.69
N LYS A 218 -7.45 14.47 1.84
CA LYS A 218 -6.68 15.23 0.85
C LYS A 218 -5.29 15.50 1.41
N TYR A 219 -4.30 14.91 0.76
CA TYR A 219 -2.89 15.03 1.08
C TYR A 219 -2.24 16.24 0.41
N ASP A 220 -1.12 16.68 0.96
CA ASP A 220 -0.28 17.68 0.34
C ASP A 220 0.46 17.07 -0.86
N LYS A 221 0.67 17.89 -1.89
CA LYS A 221 1.31 17.49 -3.17
C LYS A 221 0.60 16.32 -3.88
N GLU A 222 -0.72 16.25 -3.79
CA GLU A 222 -1.51 15.39 -4.67
C GLU A 222 -1.33 15.79 -6.13
N GLN A 223 -1.09 14.80 -6.98
CA GLN A 223 -0.92 14.94 -8.41
C GLN A 223 -1.88 13.99 -9.12
N ASN A 224 -2.82 14.54 -9.86
CA ASN A 224 -3.69 13.74 -10.72
C ASN A 224 -2.89 13.23 -11.92
N CYS A 225 -2.99 11.95 -12.21
CA CYS A 225 -2.33 11.31 -13.34
C CYS A 225 -3.16 10.14 -13.87
N THR A 226 -2.70 9.53 -14.97
CA THR A 226 -3.29 8.28 -15.46
C THR A 226 -2.69 7.09 -14.73
N GLU A 227 -3.41 5.97 -14.65
CA GLU A 227 -2.90 4.71 -14.07
C GLU A 227 -1.55 4.30 -14.70
N ARG A 228 -1.41 4.40 -16.03
CA ARG A 228 -0.15 4.13 -16.73
C ARG A 228 0.99 5.04 -16.28
N SER A 229 0.73 6.33 -16.10
CA SER A 229 1.74 7.26 -15.60
C SER A 229 2.11 6.92 -14.16
N ALA A 230 1.15 6.55 -13.33
CA ALA A 230 1.40 6.16 -11.95
C ALA A 230 2.28 4.91 -11.85
N LYS A 231 1.94 3.84 -12.60
CA LYS A 231 2.75 2.61 -12.69
C LYS A 231 4.20 2.94 -13.07
N ARG A 232 4.43 3.73 -14.13
CA ARG A 232 5.77 4.15 -14.55
C ARG A 232 6.54 4.93 -13.47
N THR A 233 5.87 5.82 -12.75
CA THR A 233 6.50 6.60 -11.67
C THR A 233 6.87 5.70 -10.50
N ILE A 234 5.99 4.76 -10.13
CA ILE A 234 6.25 3.77 -9.08
C ILE A 234 7.40 2.86 -9.50
N ASP A 235 7.40 2.32 -10.71
CA ASP A 235 8.49 1.47 -11.22
C ASP A 235 9.85 2.17 -11.16
N LYS A 236 9.91 3.45 -11.57
CA LYS A 236 11.13 4.26 -11.47
C LYS A 236 11.55 4.49 -10.03
N MET A 237 10.60 4.79 -9.15
CA MET A 237 10.85 5.00 -7.72
C MET A 237 11.42 3.72 -7.07
N MET A 238 10.85 2.57 -7.40
CA MET A 238 11.23 1.29 -6.79
C MET A 238 12.52 0.74 -7.38
N SER A 239 12.72 0.84 -8.68
CA SER A 239 13.91 0.31 -9.37
C SER A 239 15.14 1.22 -9.22
N SER A 240 14.94 2.52 -8.98
CA SER A 240 16.04 3.51 -8.92
C SER A 240 15.73 4.64 -7.93
N PRO A 241 15.63 4.35 -6.62
CA PRO A 241 15.15 5.31 -5.62
C PRO A 241 15.98 6.58 -5.55
N MET A 242 17.31 6.48 -5.68
CA MET A 242 18.21 7.65 -5.60
C MET A 242 18.02 8.59 -6.79
N SER A 243 17.96 8.04 -8.01
CA SER A 243 17.69 8.81 -9.24
C SER A 243 16.28 9.40 -9.24
N PHE A 244 15.31 8.68 -8.69
CA PHE A 244 13.96 9.19 -8.48
C PHE A 244 13.97 10.41 -7.55
N LEU A 245 14.59 10.29 -6.36
CA LEU A 245 14.69 11.38 -5.38
C LEU A 245 15.36 12.63 -5.95
N GLN A 246 16.45 12.47 -6.70
CA GLN A 246 17.10 13.58 -7.42
C GLN A 246 16.15 14.21 -8.44
N SER A 247 15.41 13.40 -9.20
CA SER A 247 14.48 13.92 -10.23
C SER A 247 13.30 14.69 -9.66
N VAL A 248 12.90 14.43 -8.40
CA VAL A 248 11.87 15.19 -7.68
C VAL A 248 12.47 16.33 -6.85
N GLY A 249 13.75 16.66 -7.03
CA GLY A 249 14.42 17.80 -6.39
C GLY A 249 14.87 17.58 -4.95
N THR A 250 14.93 16.32 -4.49
CA THR A 250 15.43 16.00 -3.15
C THR A 250 16.95 16.09 -3.13
N LYS A 251 17.49 16.98 -2.28
CA LYS A 251 18.94 17.05 -2.04
C LYS A 251 19.35 15.95 -1.06
N MET A 252 20.20 15.06 -1.52
CA MET A 252 20.72 13.95 -0.72
C MET A 252 22.21 14.15 -0.43
N MET A 253 22.63 13.71 0.76
CA MET A 253 24.04 13.63 1.13
C MET A 253 24.33 12.26 1.72
N VAL A 254 25.48 11.70 1.36
CA VAL A 254 26.00 10.43 1.87
C VAL A 254 27.18 10.74 2.77
N ARG A 255 27.23 10.08 3.94
CA ARG A 255 28.38 10.13 4.83
C ARG A 255 29.49 9.24 4.26
N ARG A 256 30.66 9.82 4.00
CA ARG A 256 31.85 9.11 3.54
C ARG A 256 32.59 8.47 4.71
N SER A 257 33.52 7.57 4.39
CA SER A 257 34.36 6.87 5.38
C SER A 257 35.24 7.83 6.21
N ASP A 258 35.60 8.98 5.66
CA ASP A 258 36.34 10.05 6.34
C ASP A 258 35.45 10.93 7.25
N GLY A 259 34.16 10.61 7.37
CA GLY A 259 33.19 11.37 8.16
C GLY A 259 32.60 12.59 7.46
N SER A 260 33.10 12.97 6.28
CA SER A 260 32.54 14.07 5.48
C SER A 260 31.19 13.69 4.85
N PHE A 261 30.41 14.71 4.50
CA PHE A 261 29.19 14.53 3.70
C PHE A 261 29.46 14.92 2.25
N GLY A 262 28.94 14.13 1.31
CA GLY A 262 29.06 14.41 -0.11
C GLY A 262 27.85 13.96 -0.91
N ALA A 263 27.81 14.31 -2.19
CA ALA A 263 26.81 13.77 -3.09
C ALA A 263 26.94 12.22 -3.15
N PRO A 264 25.83 11.50 -3.32
CA PRO A 264 25.88 10.06 -3.59
C PRO A 264 26.75 9.78 -4.81
N SER A 265 27.53 8.70 -4.79
CA SER A 265 28.17 8.21 -6.01
C SER A 265 27.09 7.83 -7.03
N GLN A 266 27.38 8.00 -8.33
CA GLN A 266 26.46 7.65 -9.42
C GLN A 266 26.25 6.12 -9.58
N ASN A 267 26.47 5.33 -8.52
CA ASN A 267 26.36 3.89 -8.58
C ASN A 267 24.87 3.52 -8.64
N ASN A 268 24.34 3.54 -9.87
CA ASN A 268 22.99 3.18 -10.26
C ASN A 268 22.83 1.65 -10.21
N GLN A 269 22.94 1.04 -9.03
CA GLN A 269 22.44 -0.32 -8.88
C GLN A 269 20.93 -0.26 -9.00
N GLN A 270 20.44 -0.59 -10.20
CA GLN A 270 19.02 -0.69 -10.48
C GLN A 270 18.50 -1.96 -9.81
N GLU A 271 17.56 -1.81 -8.89
CA GLU A 271 16.87 -2.94 -8.31
C GLU A 271 15.83 -3.45 -9.30
N VAL A 272 15.65 -4.77 -9.37
CA VAL A 272 14.60 -5.37 -10.20
C VAL A 272 13.31 -5.37 -9.39
N TYR A 273 12.46 -4.37 -9.64
CA TYR A 273 11.14 -4.27 -9.02
C TYR A 273 10.20 -5.37 -9.54
N GLN A 274 9.50 -6.03 -8.62
CA GLN A 274 8.45 -7.00 -8.90
C GLN A 274 7.12 -6.39 -8.45
N PRO A 275 6.35 -5.71 -9.33
CA PRO A 275 5.07 -5.13 -8.97
C PRO A 275 3.99 -6.21 -8.73
N ILE A 276 2.97 -5.86 -7.94
CA ILE A 276 1.77 -6.70 -7.75
C ILE A 276 1.05 -6.92 -9.10
N GLU A 277 1.06 -5.93 -9.99
CA GLU A 277 0.43 -5.98 -11.32
C GLU A 277 1.52 -5.90 -12.40
N LEU A 278 1.62 -6.90 -13.29
CA LEU A 278 2.64 -6.98 -14.36
C LEU A 278 2.22 -6.35 -15.69
N LYS A 279 0.92 -6.10 -15.89
CA LYS A 279 0.34 -5.55 -17.14
C LYS A 279 -0.53 -4.32 -16.88
#